data_AF-A0AA95SQL4-F1
#
_entry.id   AF-A0AA95SQL4-F1
#
_cell.length_a   1.000
_cell.length_b   1.000
_cell.length_c   1.000
_cell.angle_alpha   90.00
_cell.angle_beta   90.00
_cell.angle_gamma   90.00
#
_symmetry.space_group_name_H-M   'P 1'
#
loop_
_entity.id
_entity.type
_entity.pdbx_description
1 polymer ?
#
loop_
_entity_poly.entity_id
_entity_poly.type
_entity_poly.pdbx_seq_one_letter_code
_entity_poly.pdbx_strand_id
1 'polypeptide(L)'
;MSGITLWAATLGTAHQRVGIAWTWLRMGREVVALADPMRISTNARLVSADGLRLTPDQALLHLNNIVNALPWQAEVLKLERSGSGSSAGSSIGSQRAALAARRVAMAAVAAPPLQAYV
;
A
#
# COMPACT_ATOMS: atom_id res chain seq x y z
N MET A 1 -2.82 18.59 3.53
CA MET A 1 -2.20 17.97 2.33
C MET A 1 -2.65 16.54 2.22
N SER A 2 -2.74 16.02 1.00
CA SER A 2 -3.08 14.64 0.69
C SER A 2 -2.27 14.21 -0.53
N GLY A 3 -2.14 12.90 -0.72
CA GLY A 3 -1.41 12.35 -1.86
C GLY A 3 -1.77 10.90 -2.12
N ILE A 4 -1.14 10.34 -3.14
CA ILE A 4 -1.16 8.91 -3.44
C ILE A 4 0.21 8.35 -3.07
N THR A 5 0.22 7.13 -2.54
CA THR A 5 1.43 6.35 -2.29
C THR A 5 1.32 5.03 -3.04
N LEU A 6 2.40 4.61 -3.69
CA LEU A 6 2.51 3.34 -4.41
C LEU A 6 3.69 2.55 -3.82
N TRP A 7 3.40 1.34 -3.36
CA TRP A 7 4.41 0.36 -2.95
C TRP A 7 4.45 -0.76 -3.98
N ALA A 8 5.65 -1.18 -4.37
CA ALA A 8 5.83 -2.23 -5.35
C ALA A 8 6.93 -3.19 -4.95
N ALA A 9 6.76 -4.46 -5.32
CA ALA A 9 7.71 -5.53 -5.12
C ALA A 9 7.78 -6.41 -6.37
N THR A 10 8.91 -7.09 -6.54
CA THR A 10 9.08 -8.15 -7.52
C THR A 10 8.94 -9.50 -6.81
N LEU A 11 8.07 -10.36 -7.31
CA LEU A 11 7.75 -11.67 -6.74
C LEU A 11 8.19 -12.80 -7.67
N GLY A 12 8.56 -13.93 -7.05
CA GLY A 12 8.90 -15.18 -7.73
C GLY A 12 10.18 -15.12 -8.56
N THR A 13 10.48 -16.23 -9.23
CA THR A 13 11.63 -16.36 -10.15
C THR A 13 11.36 -15.71 -11.50
N ALA A 14 10.09 -15.55 -11.88
CA ALA A 14 9.66 -14.96 -13.15
C ALA A 14 9.60 -13.42 -13.14
N HIS A 15 10.16 -12.75 -12.11
CA HIS A 15 10.25 -11.29 -12.03
C HIS A 15 8.90 -10.55 -12.13
N GLN A 16 7.82 -11.15 -11.61
CA GLN A 16 6.49 -10.55 -11.68
C GLN A 16 6.41 -9.33 -10.76
N ARG A 17 5.94 -8.19 -11.27
CA ARG A 17 5.77 -6.96 -10.48
C ARG A 17 4.38 -6.86 -9.87
N VAL A 18 4.34 -6.74 -8.56
CA VAL A 18 3.11 -6.48 -7.80
C VAL A 18 3.20 -5.09 -7.16
N GLY A 19 2.11 -4.35 -7.25
CA GLY A 19 1.97 -3.02 -6.67
C GLY A 19 0.68 -2.87 -5.89
N ILE A 20 0.73 -2.03 -4.86
CA ILE A 20 -0.42 -1.61 -4.05
C ILE A 20 -0.37 -0.09 -3.93
N ALA A 21 -1.48 0.57 -4.21
CA ALA A 21 -1.62 2.01 -4.16
C ALA A 21 -2.82 2.43 -3.33
N TRP A 22 -2.66 3.52 -2.58
CA TRP A 22 -3.72 4.12 -1.77
C TRP A 22 -3.51 5.62 -1.65
N THR A 23 -4.58 6.31 -1.27
CA THR A 23 -4.55 7.73 -0.92
C THR A 23 -4.29 7.90 0.57
N TRP A 24 -3.58 8.96 0.93
CA TRP A 24 -3.35 9.36 2.31
C TRP A 24 -3.68 10.83 2.50
N LEU A 25 -3.98 11.18 3.75
CA LEU A 25 -4.24 12.54 4.18
C LEU A 25 -3.39 12.87 5.41
N ARG A 26 -2.92 14.12 5.47
CA ARG A 26 -2.13 14.60 6.60
C ARG A 26 -3.05 15.15 7.69
N MET A 27 -2.93 14.61 8.89
CA MET A 27 -3.65 15.04 10.08
C MET A 27 -2.69 15.74 11.04
N GLY A 28 -2.33 16.99 10.74
CA GLY A 28 -1.38 17.75 11.54
C GLY A 28 0.09 17.49 11.16
N ARG A 29 1.01 17.84 12.05
CA ARG A 29 2.44 17.92 11.68
C ARG A 29 3.11 16.55 11.53
N GLU A 30 2.83 15.59 12.38
CA GLU A 30 3.57 14.31 12.40
C GLU A 30 2.66 13.10 12.18
N VAL A 31 1.40 13.30 11.75
CA VAL A 31 0.45 12.21 11.51
C VAL A 31 -0.05 12.28 10.07
N VAL A 32 0.06 11.15 9.38
CA VAL A 32 -0.59 10.89 8.10
C VAL A 32 -1.45 9.65 8.26
N ALA A 33 -2.63 9.64 7.66
CA ALA A 33 -3.60 8.56 7.77
C ALA A 33 -4.00 8.06 6.38
N LEU A 34 -4.38 6.79 6.31
CA LEU A 34 -5.03 6.23 5.15
C LEU A 34 -6.35 6.98 4.91
N ALA A 35 -6.54 7.53 3.71
CA ALA A 35 -7.66 8.43 3.46
C ALA A 35 -9.00 7.70 3.31
N ASP A 36 -8.97 6.52 2.71
CA ASP A 36 -10.14 5.66 2.51
C ASP A 36 -9.68 4.20 2.59
N PRO A 37 -9.88 3.53 3.74
CA PRO A 37 -9.54 2.11 3.91
C PRO A 37 -10.29 1.18 2.95
N MET A 38 -11.39 1.65 2.36
CA MET A 38 -12.16 0.87 1.39
C MET A 38 -11.64 1.03 -0.04
N ARG A 39 -10.65 1.91 -0.27
CA ARG A 39 -10.12 2.25 -1.59
C ARG A 39 -8.62 2.03 -1.68
N ILE A 40 -8.25 0.75 -1.69
CA ILE A 40 -6.88 0.30 -1.95
C ILE A 40 -6.85 -0.42 -3.30
N SER A 41 -5.96 0.01 -4.19
CA SER A 41 -5.81 -0.55 -5.55
C SER A 41 -4.60 -1.45 -5.63
N THR A 42 -4.72 -2.58 -6.33
CA THR A 42 -3.59 -3.46 -6.63
C THR A 42 -3.73 -4.09 -8.01
N ASN A 43 -2.61 -4.43 -8.64
CA ASN A 43 -2.59 -5.25 -9.85
C ASN A 43 -2.50 -6.76 -9.55
N ALA A 44 -2.42 -7.16 -8.28
CA ALA A 44 -2.39 -8.56 -7.88
C ALA A 44 -3.79 -9.12 -7.63
N ARG A 45 -3.95 -10.40 -7.92
CA ARG A 45 -5.13 -11.18 -7.54
C ARG A 45 -4.82 -11.92 -6.24
N LEU A 46 -5.53 -11.57 -5.16
CA LEU A 46 -5.42 -12.31 -3.91
C LEU A 46 -6.22 -13.61 -3.98
N VAL A 47 -5.63 -14.67 -3.44
CA VAL A 47 -6.21 -16.02 -3.34
C VAL A 47 -6.04 -16.54 -1.92
N SER A 48 -6.92 -17.45 -1.49
CA SER A 48 -6.78 -18.18 -0.24
C SER A 48 -5.60 -19.16 -0.29
N ALA A 49 -5.27 -19.77 0.84
CA ALA A 49 -4.27 -20.83 0.91
C ALA A 49 -4.58 -22.00 -0.05
N ASP A 50 -5.87 -22.30 -0.25
CA ASP A 50 -6.34 -23.35 -1.16
C ASP A 50 -6.39 -22.89 -2.64
N GLY A 51 -5.89 -21.69 -2.94
CA GLY A 51 -5.86 -21.12 -4.29
C GLY A 51 -7.21 -20.57 -4.76
N LEU A 52 -8.23 -20.54 -3.91
CA LEU A 52 -9.54 -19.99 -4.25
C LEU A 52 -9.50 -18.46 -4.29
N ARG A 53 -10.28 -17.87 -5.19
CA ARG A 53 -10.39 -16.41 -5.26
C ARG A 53 -11.08 -15.87 -4.01
N LEU A 54 -10.48 -14.85 -3.41
CA LEU A 54 -11.11 -14.12 -2.32
C LEU A 54 -12.26 -13.24 -2.85
N THR A 55 -13.27 -13.04 -2.02
CA THR A 55 -14.29 -12.01 -2.26
C THR A 55 -13.66 -10.61 -2.18
N PRO A 56 -14.30 -9.57 -2.75
CA PRO A 56 -13.79 -8.21 -2.65
C PRO A 56 -13.53 -7.76 -1.21
N ASP A 57 -14.42 -8.07 -0.27
CA ASP A 57 -14.29 -7.67 1.14
C ASP A 57 -13.13 -8.39 1.83
N GLN A 58 -12.95 -9.69 1.56
CA GLN A 58 -11.82 -10.46 2.07
C GLN A 58 -10.50 -9.92 1.51
N ALA A 59 -10.43 -9.67 0.20
CA ALA A 59 -9.26 -9.11 -0.44
C ALA A 59 -8.89 -7.73 0.17
N LEU A 60 -9.89 -6.90 0.42
CA LEU A 60 -9.71 -5.58 0.99
C LEU A 60 -9.21 -5.63 2.44
N LEU A 61 -9.67 -6.58 3.26
CA LEU A 61 -9.13 -6.83 4.60
C LEU A 61 -7.62 -7.14 4.54
N HIS A 62 -7.22 -8.05 3.65
CA HIS A 62 -5.81 -8.40 3.48
C HIS A 62 -4.98 -7.23 2.96
N LEU A 63 -5.51 -6.43 2.03
CA LEU A 63 -4.85 -5.22 1.54
C LEU A 63 -4.63 -4.20 2.66
N ASN A 64 -5.63 -3.97 3.52
CA ASN A 64 -5.48 -3.11 4.70
C ASN A 64 -4.40 -3.63 5.65
N ASN A 65 -4.36 -4.93 5.91
CA ASN A 65 -3.33 -5.54 6.75
C ASN A 65 -1.93 -5.34 6.16
N ILE A 66 -1.77 -5.47 4.85
CA ILE A 66 -0.50 -5.18 4.16
C ILE A 66 -0.14 -3.71 4.32
N VAL A 67 -1.06 -2.78 4.03
CA VAL A 67 -0.81 -1.33 4.17
C VAL A 67 -0.41 -0.98 5.60
N ASN A 68 -1.08 -1.54 6.62
CA ASN A 68 -0.76 -1.31 8.03
C ASN A 68 0.60 -1.88 8.44
N ALA A 69 1.06 -2.97 7.81
CA ALA A 69 2.36 -3.56 8.09
C ALA A 69 3.54 -2.81 7.43
N LEU A 70 3.27 -2.00 6.40
CA LEU A 70 4.29 -1.22 5.71
C LEU A 70 4.66 0.03 6.51
N PRO A 71 5.95 0.44 6.55
CA PRO A 71 6.41 1.64 7.27
C PRO A 71 6.07 2.95 6.51
N TRP A 72 4.94 2.99 5.81
CA TRP A 72 4.65 4.00 4.80
C TRP A 72 4.46 5.40 5.37
N GLN A 73 3.92 5.51 6.59
CA GLN A 73 3.69 6.81 7.23
C GLN A 73 5.02 7.53 7.47
N ALA A 74 6.03 6.79 7.94
CA ALA A 74 7.36 7.33 8.19
C ALA A 74 8.04 7.80 6.89
N GLU A 75 7.91 7.04 5.80
CA GLU A 75 8.47 7.41 4.50
C GLU A 75 7.78 8.63 3.88
N VAL A 76 6.45 8.70 3.96
CA VAL A 76 5.70 9.89 3.51
C VAL A 76 6.12 11.12 4.30
N LEU A 77 6.17 11.05 5.63
CA LEU A 77 6.59 12.17 6.47
C LEU A 77 8.04 12.59 6.21
N LYS A 78 8.94 11.63 5.99
CA LYS A 78 10.34 11.90 5.63
C LYS A 78 10.42 12.70 4.33
N LEU A 79 9.66 12.31 3.32
CA LEU A 79 9.66 13.00 2.02
C LEU A 79 9.04 14.40 2.10
N GLU A 80 7.94 14.53 2.84
CA GLU A 80 7.30 15.81 3.11
C GLU A 80 8.26 16.78 3.83
N ARG A 81 9.05 16.28 4.80
CA ARG A 81 10.07 17.09 5.50
C ARG A 81 11.24 17.46 4.61
N SER A 82 11.62 16.59 3.67
CA SER A 82 12.73 16.85 2.75
C SER A 82 12.44 17.92 1.68
N GLY A 83 11.23 18.49 1.67
CA GLY A 83 10.93 19.67 0.86
C GLY A 83 10.95 19.39 -0.64
N SER A 84 10.00 18.60 -1.14
CA SER A 84 9.55 18.75 -2.54
C SER A 84 8.61 19.94 -2.65
N GLY A 85 9.13 21.13 -2.33
CA GLY A 85 8.64 22.40 -2.82
C GLY A 85 9.39 22.73 -4.10
N SER A 86 8.81 22.39 -5.25
CA SER A 86 9.10 23.08 -6.51
C SER A 86 7.80 23.20 -7.28
N SER A 87 7.07 24.29 -7.01
CA SER A 87 5.98 24.75 -7.85
C SER A 87 6.55 25.40 -9.11
N ALA A 88 6.20 24.89 -10.30
CA ALA A 88 5.80 25.64 -11.49
C ALA A 88 5.95 24.79 -12.76
N GLY A 89 4.84 24.58 -13.48
CA GLY A 89 4.86 24.20 -14.89
C GLY A 89 4.08 22.94 -15.25
N SER A 90 2.94 23.16 -15.92
CA SER A 90 2.12 22.20 -16.67
C SER A 90 1.06 21.42 -15.90
N SER A 91 -0.17 21.72 -16.30
CA SER A 91 -1.41 21.00 -16.04
C SER A 91 -1.26 19.48 -16.23
N ILE A 92 -1.96 18.74 -15.36
CA ILE A 92 -2.27 17.31 -15.46
C ILE A 92 -1.11 16.39 -15.02
N GLY A 93 -1.25 15.88 -13.79
CA GLY A 93 -0.72 14.56 -13.43
C GLY A 93 0.71 14.51 -12.91
N SER A 94 1.00 15.12 -11.76
CA SER A 94 2.32 14.97 -11.12
C SER A 94 2.31 15.17 -9.59
N GLN A 95 1.35 14.55 -8.88
CA GLN A 95 1.59 14.27 -7.46
C GLN A 95 2.51 13.03 -7.36
N ARG A 96 3.80 13.30 -7.18
CA ARG A 96 4.88 12.30 -7.00
C ARG A 96 4.61 11.47 -5.75
N ALA A 97 4.06 10.28 -5.97
CA ALA A 97 4.05 9.21 -4.99
C ALA A 97 5.48 8.71 -4.75
N ALA A 98 5.91 8.75 -3.49
CA ALA A 98 7.13 8.16 -2.97
C ALA A 98 7.32 6.70 -3.43
N LEU A 99 8.38 6.41 -4.21
CA LEU A 99 8.76 5.04 -4.55
C LEU A 99 9.79 4.53 -3.53
N ALA A 100 9.34 3.88 -2.46
CA ALA A 100 10.22 3.09 -1.59
C ALA A 100 10.22 1.63 -2.06
N ALA A 101 11.07 1.31 -3.04
CA ALA A 101 11.30 -0.07 -3.45
C ALA A 101 12.19 -0.77 -2.41
N ARG A 102 11.60 -1.48 -1.45
CA ARG A 102 12.31 -2.45 -0.60
C ARG A 102 11.68 -3.82 -0.75
N ARG A 103 12.53 -4.85 -0.85
CA ARG A 103 12.14 -6.27 -0.91
C ARG A 103 11.36 -6.63 0.35
N VAL A 104 10.03 -6.69 0.25
CA VAL A 104 9.23 -7.48 1.19
C VAL A 104 9.17 -8.87 0.57
N ALA A 105 9.96 -9.79 1.11
CA ALA A 105 9.66 -11.20 0.92
C ALA A 105 8.28 -11.41 1.53
N MET A 106 7.24 -11.64 0.71
CA MET A 106 5.96 -12.11 1.23
C MET A 106 6.15 -13.53 1.76
N ALA A 107 6.64 -13.64 2.99
CA ALA A 107 6.26 -14.72 3.88
C ALA A 107 4.87 -14.39 4.43
N ALA A 108 3.87 -14.53 3.56
CA ALA A 108 2.47 -14.65 3.95
C ALA A 108 1.90 -15.95 3.36
N VAL A 109 2.72 -17.00 3.40
CA VAL A 109 2.24 -18.37 3.62
C VAL A 109 2.20 -18.50 5.14
N ALA A 110 1.03 -18.82 5.70
CA ALA A 110 0.69 -18.91 7.12
C ALA A 110 0.24 -17.59 7.81
N ALA A 111 -0.89 -17.04 7.38
CA ALA A 111 -1.84 -16.57 8.38
C ALA A 111 -2.43 -17.84 9.06
N PRO A 112 -2.43 -17.97 10.39
CA PRO A 112 -3.04 -19.13 11.05
C PRO A 112 -4.54 -19.19 10.68
N PRO A 113 -5.13 -20.39 10.56
CA PRO A 113 -6.55 -20.51 10.32
C PRO A 113 -7.27 -19.80 11.47
N LEU A 114 -8.15 -18.86 11.12
CA LEU A 114 -9.09 -18.28 12.07
C LEU A 114 -9.89 -19.45 12.66
N GLN A 115 -9.51 -19.90 13.87
CA GLN A 115 -10.35 -20.76 14.66
C GLN A 115 -11.62 -19.96 14.95
N ALA A 116 -12.72 -20.40 14.36
CA ALA A 116 -14.05 -19.92 14.68
C ALA A 116 -14.27 -20.11 16.18
N TYR A 117 -14.46 -19.01 16.92
CA TYR A 117 -15.12 -19.08 18.21
C TYR A 117 -16.60 -19.36 17.95
N VAL A 118 -17.06 -20.48 18.50
CA VAL A 118 -18.48 -20.83 18.66
C VAL A 118 -19.08 -19.92 19.73
#